data_AF-A0A2E7C1J4-F1
#
_entry.id   AF-A0A2E7C1J4-F1
#
_cell.length_a   1.000
_cell.length_b   1.000
_cell.length_c   1.000
_cell.angle_alpha   90.00
_cell.angle_beta   90.00
_cell.angle_gamma   90.00
#
_symmetry.space_group_name_H-M   'P 1'
#
loop_
_entity.id
_entity.type
_entity.pdbx_description
1 polymer ?
#
loop_
_entity_poly.entity_id
_entity_poly.type
_entity_poly.pdbx_seq_one_letter_code
_entity_poly.pdbx_strand_id
1 'polypeptide(L)'
;MDLKMFGAFAKAVAPVIRGHVKDSIDAHDQALRAEFAALESRIARLEAESSTEKSIADSYDGPWQFGTEYARGRLVTDRGSLWLSLGDNEKNTRPGSGPTWRLVSKNGIPHTGE
;
A
#
# COMPACT_ATOMS: atom_id res chain seq x y z
N MET A 1 62.01 16.62 0.74
CA MET A 1 61.36 15.33 1.06
C MET A 1 61.44 14.47 -0.20
N ASP A 2 62.18 13.36 -0.16
CA ASP A 2 62.49 12.53 -1.34
C ASP A 2 61.30 11.64 -1.74
N LEU A 3 61.12 11.42 -3.05
CA LEU A 3 60.06 10.61 -3.65
C LEU A 3 60.08 9.16 -3.13
N LYS A 4 61.26 8.64 -2.79
CA LYS A 4 61.42 7.31 -2.18
C LYS A 4 60.84 7.23 -0.77
N MET A 5 60.98 8.29 0.03
CA MET A 5 60.38 8.36 1.37
C MET A 5 58.86 8.44 1.31
N PHE A 6 58.30 9.18 0.35
CA PHE A 6 56.86 9.20 0.12
C PHE A 6 56.31 7.82 -0.28
N GLY A 7 57.01 7.08 -1.15
CA GLY A 7 56.61 5.71 -1.53
C GLY A 7 56.63 4.72 -0.36
N ALA A 8 57.63 4.81 0.53
CA ALA A 8 57.72 3.98 1.72
C ALA A 8 56.59 4.27 2.73
N PHE A 9 56.28 5.56 2.95
CA PHE A 9 55.16 5.98 3.79
C PHE A 9 53.80 5.52 3.22
N ALA A 10 53.57 5.70 1.92
CA ALA A 10 52.34 5.25 1.26
C ALA A 10 52.14 3.73 1.42
N LYS A 11 53.21 2.94 1.28
CA LYS A 11 53.16 1.48 1.45
C LYS A 11 52.86 1.06 2.90
N ALA A 12 53.34 1.83 3.87
CA ALA A 12 53.10 1.59 5.29
C ALA A 12 51.65 1.92 5.72
N VAL A 13 51.05 2.97 5.14
CA VAL A 13 49.71 3.44 5.54
C VAL A 13 48.57 2.79 4.73
N ALA A 14 48.84 2.32 3.50
CA ALA A 14 47.85 1.69 2.63
C ALA A 14 47.05 0.53 3.28
N PRO A 15 47.64 -0.38 4.09
CA PRO A 15 46.87 -1.43 4.77
C PRO A 15 45.89 -0.87 5.81
N VAL A 16 46.28 0.20 6.51
CA VAL A 16 45.44 0.86 7.53
C VAL A 16 44.23 1.52 6.86
N ILE A 17 44.46 2.26 5.76
CA ILE A 17 43.38 2.87 4.98
C ILE A 17 42.44 1.79 4.43
N ARG A 18 42.99 0.71 3.88
CA ARG A 18 42.18 -0.40 3.34
C ARG A 18 41.34 -1.08 4.42
N GLY A 19 41.92 -1.32 5.59
CA GLY A 19 41.20 -1.87 6.74
C GLY A 19 40.06 -0.97 7.16
N HIS A 20 40.34 0.32 7.36
CA HIS A 20 39.32 1.29 7.75
C HIS A 20 38.17 1.43 6.74
N VAL A 21 38.49 1.47 5.44
CA VAL A 21 37.48 1.50 4.37
C VAL A 21 36.65 0.22 4.38
N LYS A 22 37.28 -0.95 4.55
CA LYS A 22 36.57 -2.22 4.63
C LYS A 22 35.63 -2.26 5.83
N ASP A 23 36.11 -1.88 7.02
CA ASP A 23 35.31 -1.87 8.25
C ASP A 23 34.12 -0.91 8.12
N SER A 24 34.32 0.25 7.48
CA SER A 24 33.25 1.20 7.21
C SER A 24 32.21 0.65 6.22
N ILE A 25 32.63 -0.06 5.17
CA ILE A 25 31.71 -0.71 4.22
C ILE A 25 30.93 -1.83 4.92
N ASP A 26 31.61 -2.67 5.70
CA ASP A 26 30.98 -3.79 6.42
C ASP A 26 29.95 -3.27 7.44
N ALA A 27 30.27 -2.18 8.15
CA ALA A 27 29.34 -1.54 9.09
C ALA A 27 28.11 -0.96 8.38
N HIS A 28 28.28 -0.30 7.24
CA HIS A 28 27.16 0.21 6.45
C HIS A 28 26.30 -0.91 5.86
N ASP A 29 26.91 -1.98 5.34
CA ASP A 29 26.17 -3.16 4.83
C ASP A 29 25.34 -3.80 5.95
N GLN A 30 25.91 -3.94 7.14
CA GLN A 30 25.18 -4.46 8.30
C GLN A 30 24.02 -3.54 8.72
N ALA A 31 24.25 -2.23 8.73
CA ALA A 31 23.20 -1.25 9.06
C ALA A 31 22.05 -1.32 8.05
N LEU A 32 22.36 -1.33 6.75
CA LEU A 32 21.35 -1.44 5.69
C LEU A 32 20.56 -2.75 5.80
N ARG A 33 21.22 -3.88 6.05
CA ARG A 33 20.52 -5.16 6.26
C ARG A 33 19.58 -5.12 7.45
N ALA A 34 20.00 -4.51 8.56
CA ALA A 34 19.16 -4.36 9.73
C ALA A 34 17.93 -3.46 9.45
N GLU A 35 18.12 -2.37 8.71
CA GLU A 35 17.02 -1.50 8.28
C GLU A 35 16.05 -2.23 7.36
N PHE A 36 16.53 -2.99 6.38
CA PHE A 36 15.67 -3.79 5.50
C PHE A 36 14.85 -4.82 6.28
N ALA A 37 15.48 -5.57 7.20
CA ALA A 37 14.76 -6.53 8.03
C ALA A 37 13.68 -5.85 8.92
N ALA A 38 13.98 -4.65 9.43
CA ALA A 38 13.02 -3.86 10.18
C ALA A 38 11.86 -3.34 9.30
N LEU A 39 12.14 -2.92 8.07
CA LEU A 39 11.13 -2.49 7.10
C LEU A 39 10.24 -3.65 6.67
N GLU A 40 10.81 -4.81 6.37
CA GLU A 40 10.06 -6.03 6.05
C GLU A 40 9.11 -6.41 7.19
N SER A 41 9.59 -6.34 8.44
CA SER A 41 8.76 -6.59 9.63
C SER A 41 7.61 -5.59 9.76
N ARG A 42 7.88 -4.31 9.48
CA ARG A 42 6.85 -3.25 9.51
C ARG A 42 5.80 -3.45 8.42
N ILE A 43 6.20 -3.84 7.22
CA ILE A 43 5.28 -4.15 6.12
C ILE A 43 4.40 -5.33 6.51
N ALA A 44 4.99 -6.44 6.98
CA ALA A 44 4.23 -7.62 7.39
C ALA A 44 3.19 -7.30 8.49
N ARG A 45 3.55 -6.44 9.45
CA ARG A 45 2.62 -6.00 10.48
C ARG A 45 1.48 -5.15 9.90
N LEU A 46 1.79 -4.16 9.06
CA LEU A 46 0.78 -3.29 8.45
C LEU A 46 -0.18 -4.08 7.55
N GLU A 47 0.32 -5.07 6.83
CA GLU A 47 -0.52 -5.95 6.02
C GLU A 47 -1.44 -6.82 6.88
N ALA A 48 -0.95 -7.33 8.01
CA ALA A 48 -1.77 -8.08 8.97
C ALA A 48 -2.84 -7.19 9.65
N GLU A 49 -2.48 -5.97 10.05
CA GLU A 49 -3.38 -4.97 10.61
C GLU A 49 -4.46 -4.56 9.59
N SER A 50 -4.06 -4.22 8.35
CA SER A 50 -4.98 -3.88 7.26
C SER A 50 -5.94 -5.02 6.91
N SER A 51 -5.49 -6.27 6.98
CA SER A 51 -6.36 -7.44 6.75
C SER A 51 -7.41 -7.61 7.87
N THR A 52 -7.10 -7.18 9.09
CA THR A 52 -7.97 -7.30 10.26
C THR A 52 -9.01 -6.16 10.33
N GLU A 53 -8.68 -4.99 9.77
CA GLU A 53 -9.49 -3.77 9.92
C GLU A 53 -10.36 -3.41 8.71
N LYS A 54 -10.28 -4.15 7.59
CA LYS A 54 -11.13 -3.88 6.41
C LYS A 54 -12.61 -3.85 6.80
N SER A 55 -13.15 -2.65 6.77
CA SER A 55 -14.53 -2.36 7.12
C SER A 55 -15.38 -2.33 5.87
N ILE A 56 -16.70 -2.38 6.05
CA ILE A 56 -17.67 -2.16 4.97
C ILE A 56 -17.47 -0.80 4.26
N ALA A 57 -16.88 0.18 4.96
CA ALA A 57 -16.54 1.48 4.40
C ALA A 57 -15.49 1.39 3.28
N ASP A 58 -14.54 0.45 3.36
CA ASP A 58 -13.47 0.27 2.36
C ASP A 58 -13.98 -0.36 1.05
N SER A 59 -15.19 -0.94 1.10
CA SER A 59 -15.87 -1.52 -0.06
C SER A 59 -16.74 -0.51 -0.81
N TYR A 60 -16.82 0.75 -0.35
CA TYR A 60 -17.63 1.79 -0.98
C TYR A 60 -16.86 2.50 -2.10
N ASP A 61 -17.28 2.28 -3.33
CA ASP A 61 -16.64 2.80 -4.54
C ASP A 61 -17.26 4.14 -5.02
N GLY A 62 -18.12 4.75 -4.20
CA GLY A 62 -18.78 6.02 -4.54
C GLY A 62 -20.04 5.86 -5.42
N PRO A 63 -20.42 6.89 -6.20
CA PRO A 63 -21.54 6.80 -7.12
C PRO A 63 -21.30 5.79 -8.24
N TRP A 64 -22.33 5.08 -8.66
CA TRP A 64 -22.26 4.18 -9.81
C TRP A 64 -21.87 4.95 -11.09
N GLN A 65 -20.94 4.38 -11.86
CA GLN A 65 -20.44 4.97 -13.09
C GLN A 65 -20.70 4.05 -14.30
N PHE A 66 -21.09 4.66 -15.41
CA PHE A 66 -21.22 3.95 -16.68
C PHE A 66 -19.84 3.51 -17.19
N GLY A 67 -19.74 2.31 -17.76
CA GLY A 67 -18.48 1.73 -18.25
C GLY A 67 -17.61 1.08 -17.18
N THR A 68 -17.97 1.19 -15.90
CA THR A 68 -17.22 0.57 -14.79
C THR A 68 -17.77 -0.80 -14.43
N GLU A 69 -16.86 -1.75 -14.20
CA GLU A 69 -17.16 -3.09 -13.66
C GLU A 69 -17.03 -3.06 -12.14
N TYR A 70 -17.93 -3.76 -11.44
CA TYR A 70 -17.92 -3.81 -9.99
C TYR A 70 -17.86 -5.26 -9.54
N ALA A 71 -16.80 -5.63 -8.81
CA ALA A 71 -16.66 -6.96 -8.25
C ALA A 71 -17.72 -7.24 -7.17
N ARG A 72 -17.91 -8.52 -6.85
CA ARG A 72 -18.74 -8.91 -5.69
C ARG A 72 -18.26 -8.22 -4.42
N GLY A 73 -19.20 -7.74 -3.60
CA GLY A 73 -18.93 -7.11 -2.30
C GLY A 73 -18.78 -5.59 -2.36
N ARG A 74 -18.68 -4.99 -3.55
CA ARG A 74 -18.60 -3.55 -3.73
C ARG A 74 -19.92 -2.85 -3.45
N LEU A 75 -19.84 -1.66 -2.87
CA LEU A 75 -20.95 -0.80 -2.52
C LEU A 75 -20.91 0.45 -3.38
N VAL A 76 -22.05 0.83 -3.95
CA VAL A 76 -22.18 2.06 -4.75
C VAL A 76 -23.45 2.81 -4.41
N THR A 77 -23.47 4.12 -4.65
CA THR A 77 -24.71 4.89 -4.64
C THR A 77 -25.28 5.06 -6.05
N ASP A 78 -26.57 4.79 -6.21
CA ASP A 78 -27.31 5.11 -7.43
C ASP A 78 -28.71 5.59 -7.05
N ARG A 79 -29.09 6.74 -7.64
CA ARG A 79 -30.38 7.41 -7.38
C ARG A 79 -30.65 7.62 -5.88
N GLY A 80 -29.61 8.00 -5.13
CA GLY A 80 -29.68 8.27 -3.68
C GLY A 80 -29.83 7.02 -2.79
N SER A 81 -29.77 5.82 -3.36
CA SER A 81 -29.83 4.56 -2.60
C SER A 81 -28.47 3.88 -2.61
N LEU A 82 -28.17 3.13 -1.54
CA LEU A 82 -26.95 2.32 -1.42
C LEU A 82 -27.21 0.90 -1.94
N TRP A 83 -26.33 0.42 -2.80
CA TRP A 83 -26.45 -0.87 -3.46
C TRP A 83 -25.19 -1.72 -3.26
N LEU A 84 -25.37 -3.01 -3.00
CA LEU A 84 -24.32 -4.02 -2.86
C LEU A 84 -24.28 -4.90 -4.12
N SER A 85 -23.09 -5.04 -4.68
CA SER A 85 -22.79 -5.97 -5.75
C SER A 85 -22.75 -7.41 -5.22
N LEU A 86 -23.66 -8.28 -5.68
CA LEU A 86 -23.73 -9.68 -5.27
C LEU A 86 -22.86 -10.62 -6.12
N GLY A 87 -22.32 -10.15 -7.23
CA GLY A 87 -21.48 -10.91 -8.15
C GLY A 87 -20.60 -9.95 -8.94
N ASP A 88 -19.76 -10.46 -9.83
CA ASP A 88 -19.01 -9.59 -10.72
C ASP A 88 -19.97 -9.00 -11.75
N ASN A 89 -20.15 -7.68 -11.70
CA ASN A 89 -21.04 -6.95 -12.59
C ASN A 89 -20.28 -6.54 -13.85
N GLU A 90 -20.81 -6.94 -15.02
CA GLU A 90 -20.33 -6.49 -16.32
C GLU A 90 -20.51 -4.98 -16.49
N LYS A 91 -19.73 -4.39 -17.41
CA LYS A 91 -19.84 -2.99 -17.79
C LYS A 91 -21.29 -2.61 -18.06
N ASN A 92 -21.69 -1.45 -17.56
CA ASN A 92 -23.02 -0.86 -17.77
C ASN A 92 -24.17 -1.59 -17.05
N THR A 93 -23.88 -2.60 -16.23
CA THR A 93 -24.90 -3.23 -15.38
C THR A 93 -25.25 -2.32 -14.22
N ARG A 94 -26.37 -1.60 -14.34
CA ARG A 94 -26.77 -0.57 -13.38
C ARG A 94 -27.45 -1.17 -12.15
N PRO A 95 -27.25 -0.60 -10.94
CA PRO A 95 -28.04 -0.99 -9.79
C PRO A 95 -29.55 -0.94 -10.03
N GLY A 96 -30.23 -2.01 -9.63
CA GLY A 96 -31.66 -2.21 -9.83
C GLY A 96 -32.07 -2.73 -11.22
N SER A 97 -31.15 -2.90 -12.18
CA SER A 97 -31.50 -3.46 -13.50
C SER A 97 -31.53 -5.00 -13.55
N GLY A 98 -31.09 -5.68 -12.49
CA GLY A 98 -30.98 -7.13 -12.45
C GLY A 98 -30.65 -7.68 -11.06
N PRO A 99 -30.50 -9.02 -10.94
CA PRO A 99 -30.32 -9.70 -9.66
C PRO A 99 -28.91 -9.56 -9.06
N THR A 100 -27.96 -9.05 -9.84
CA THR A 100 -26.55 -8.86 -9.43
C THR A 100 -26.33 -7.71 -8.46
N TRP A 101 -27.37 -6.90 -8.23
CA TRP A 101 -27.38 -5.79 -7.28
C TRP A 101 -28.42 -6.02 -6.19
N ARG A 102 -28.05 -5.77 -4.94
CA ARG A 102 -28.94 -5.79 -3.78
C ARG A 102 -29.07 -4.38 -3.22
N LEU A 103 -30.30 -3.91 -3.05
CA LEU A 103 -30.57 -2.68 -2.32
C LEU A 103 -30.20 -2.87 -0.83
N VAL A 104 -29.30 -2.06 -0.32
CA VAL A 104 -28.85 -2.08 1.09
C VAL A 104 -29.61 -1.05 1.91
N SER A 105 -29.70 0.17 1.37
CA SER A 105 -30.44 1.26 2.00
C SER A 105 -31.16 2.07 0.93
N LYS A 106 -32.45 2.30 1.15
CA LYS A 106 -33.25 3.16 0.28
C LYS A 106 -32.98 4.61 0.64
N ASN A 107 -33.00 5.49 -0.36
CA ASN A 107 -32.97 6.93 -0.13
C ASN A 107 -34.03 7.32 0.94
N GLY A 108 -33.59 7.95 2.01
CA GLY A 108 -34.48 8.47 3.05
C GLY A 108 -35.18 9.72 2.53
N ILE A 109 -36.50 9.80 2.68
CA ILE A 109 -37.18 11.09 2.57
C ILE A 109 -36.74 11.88 3.81
N PRO A 110 -36.12 13.07 3.68
CA PRO A 110 -35.90 13.92 4.83
C PRO A 110 -37.26 14.17 5.48
N HIS A 111 -37.46 13.76 6.73
CA HIS A 111 -38.64 14.20 7.48
C HIS A 111 -38.52 15.72 7.66
N THR A 112 -39.08 16.47 6.73
CA THR A 112 -39.43 17.87 6.94
C THR A 112 -40.55 17.85 7.98
N GLY A 113 -40.19 18.11 9.24
CA GLY A 113 -41.17 18.31 10.30
C GLY A 113 -42.05 19.51 9.96
N GLU A 114 -43.36 19.28 9.93
CA GLU A 114 -44.39 20.32 10.03
C GLU A 114 -44.53 20.79 11.49
#